data_AF-A0A1J5I8P3-F1
#
_entry.id   AF-A0A1J5I8P3-F1
#
_cell.length_a   1.000
_cell.length_b   1.000
_cell.length_c   1.000
_cell.angle_alpha   90.00
_cell.angle_beta   90.00
_cell.angle_gamma   90.00
#
_symmetry.space_group_name_H-M   'P 1'
#
loop_
_entity.id
_entity.type
_entity.pdbx_description
1 polymer ?
#
loop_
_entity_poly.entity_id
_entity_poly.type
_entity_poly.pdbx_seq_one_letter_code
_entity_poly.pdbx_strand_id
1 'polypeptide(L)'
;MIALALVLESDFVLADEATTDLDVVSQGGIPDLLKHLVGRRGLGVLLVTHDLSVIARLADHVLVMTDGTMVECGSVGDIFQRPRHPYTASLLATHHRPYGPESAAPGRAALESDVGATEE
;
A
#
# COMPACT_ATOMS: atom_id res chain seq x y z
N MET A 1 7.42 -13.05 5.18
CA MET A 1 7.01 -12.94 6.60
C MET A 1 5.50 -12.80 6.79
N ILE A 2 4.80 -12.07 5.90
CA ILE A 2 3.35 -11.82 6.00
C ILE A 2 2.50 -13.08 6.20
N ALA A 3 2.75 -14.16 5.43
CA ALA A 3 2.00 -15.41 5.57
C ALA A 3 2.11 -16.04 6.98
N LEU A 4 3.28 -16.00 7.60
CA LEU A 4 3.48 -16.54 8.95
C LEU A 4 2.70 -15.74 10.01
N ALA A 5 2.65 -14.42 9.87
CA ALA A 5 1.86 -13.56 10.77
C ALA A 5 0.35 -13.83 10.66
N LEU A 6 -0.13 -14.19 9.45
CA LEU A 6 -1.54 -14.48 9.18
C LEU A 6 -1.98 -15.89 9.61
N VAL A 7 -1.07 -16.86 9.63
CA VAL A 7 -1.37 -18.23 10.08
C VAL A 7 -1.72 -18.27 11.57
N LEU A 8 -1.25 -17.30 12.35
CA LEU A 8 -1.51 -17.20 13.79
C LEU A 8 -2.91 -16.64 14.13
N GLU A 9 -3.77 -16.41 13.14
CA GLU A 9 -5.10 -15.83 13.32
C GLU A 9 -5.08 -14.51 14.11
N SER A 10 -4.01 -13.72 13.93
CA SER A 10 -3.80 -12.48 14.66
C SER A 10 -4.90 -11.45 14.38
N ASP A 11 -5.37 -10.76 15.42
CA ASP A 11 -6.28 -9.61 15.31
C ASP A 11 -5.55 -8.33 14.84
N PHE A 12 -4.22 -8.30 14.93
CA PHE A 12 -3.39 -7.15 14.57
C PHE A 12 -2.03 -7.55 13.98
N VAL A 13 -1.57 -6.82 12.96
CA VAL A 13 -0.26 -7.01 12.32
C VAL A 13 0.50 -5.68 12.27
N LEU A 14 1.74 -5.70 12.74
CA LEU A 14 2.74 -4.67 12.48
C LEU A 14 3.61 -5.11 11.30
N ALA A 15 3.59 -4.32 10.23
CA ALA A 15 4.36 -4.56 9.01
C ALA A 15 5.41 -3.45 8.84
N ASP A 16 6.66 -3.75 9.18
CA ASP A 16 7.78 -2.81 9.05
C ASP A 16 8.52 -3.03 7.73
N GLU A 17 8.44 -2.06 6.82
CA GLU A 17 9.04 -2.07 5.47
C GLU A 17 8.77 -3.38 4.70
N ALA A 18 7.61 -4.01 4.97
CA ALA A 18 7.30 -5.39 4.56
C ALA A 18 7.12 -5.57 3.04
N THR A 19 7.13 -4.48 2.28
CA THR A 19 6.95 -4.43 0.83
C THR A 19 8.21 -4.02 0.06
N THR A 20 9.30 -3.70 0.76
CA THR A 20 10.48 -3.01 0.19
C THR A 20 11.36 -3.90 -0.70
N ASP A 21 11.19 -5.22 -0.65
CA ASP A 21 11.87 -6.20 -1.52
C ASP A 21 10.91 -6.89 -2.51
N LEU A 22 9.68 -6.40 -2.63
CA LEU A 22 8.67 -7.03 -3.47
C LEU A 22 8.73 -6.48 -4.92
N ASP A 23 8.89 -7.37 -5.89
CA ASP A 23 8.92 -7.02 -7.32
C ASP A 23 7.63 -6.30 -7.77
N VAL A 24 7.75 -5.41 -8.76
CA VAL A 24 6.70 -4.52 -9.28
C VAL A 24 5.44 -5.28 -9.69
N VAL A 25 5.58 -6.53 -10.15
CA VAL A 25 4.47 -7.43 -10.50
C VAL A 25 3.68 -7.89 -9.27
N SER A 26 4.32 -8.02 -8.11
CA SER A 26 3.70 -8.46 -6.84
C SER A 26 3.22 -7.31 -5.95
N GLN A 27 3.70 -6.08 -6.18
CA GLN A 27 3.25 -4.86 -5.46
C GLN A 27 1.77 -4.56 -5.65
N GLY A 28 1.10 -5.16 -6.64
CA GLY A 28 -0.37 -5.16 -6.74
C GLY A 28 -1.03 -6.18 -5.79
N GLY A 29 -0.55 -7.43 -5.78
CA GLY A 29 -1.25 -8.54 -5.15
C GLY A 29 -1.19 -8.56 -3.63
N ILE A 30 -0.05 -8.21 -3.02
CA ILE A 30 0.08 -8.27 -1.55
C ILE A 30 -0.74 -7.17 -0.86
N PRO A 31 -0.69 -5.90 -1.28
CA PRO A 31 -1.55 -4.85 -0.74
C PRO A 31 -3.05 -5.18 -0.88
N ASP A 32 -3.48 -5.65 -2.05
CA ASP A 32 -4.90 -5.96 -2.26
C ASP A 32 -5.35 -7.16 -1.40
N LEU A 33 -4.47 -8.16 -1.20
CA LEU A 33 -4.72 -9.28 -0.28
C LEU A 33 -4.84 -8.80 1.17
N LEU A 34 -3.93 -7.93 1.63
CA LEU A 34 -3.99 -7.38 2.98
C LEU A 34 -5.29 -6.58 3.19
N LYS A 35 -5.67 -5.73 2.22
CA LYS A 35 -6.93 -4.98 2.26
C LYS A 35 -8.16 -5.89 2.36
N HIS A 36 -8.16 -6.98 1.60
CA HIS A 36 -9.23 -7.98 1.66
C HIS A 36 -9.30 -8.68 3.04
N LEU A 37 -8.14 -8.99 3.63
CA LEU A 37 -8.06 -9.63 4.95
C LEU A 37 -8.50 -8.69 6.07
N VAL A 38 -8.10 -7.42 6.02
CA VAL A 38 -8.59 -6.35 6.91
C VAL A 38 -10.11 -6.30 6.88
N GLY A 39 -10.71 -6.21 5.69
CA GLY A 39 -12.16 -6.10 5.55
C GLY A 39 -12.93 -7.35 5.98
N ARG A 40 -12.40 -8.55 5.72
CA ARG A 40 -13.09 -9.81 6.04
C ARG A 40 -12.95 -10.26 7.49
N ARG A 41 -11.80 -10.03 8.11
CA ARG A 41 -11.47 -10.54 9.45
C ARG A 41 -11.51 -9.46 10.53
N GLY A 42 -11.66 -8.19 10.18
CA GLY A 42 -11.47 -7.09 11.12
C GLY A 42 -10.01 -6.97 11.58
N LEU A 43 -9.06 -7.43 10.76
CA LEU A 43 -7.63 -7.39 11.06
C LEU A 43 -7.14 -5.94 11.10
N GLY A 44 -6.57 -5.50 12.21
CA GLY A 44 -5.88 -4.22 12.29
C GLY A 44 -4.47 -4.31 11.69
N VAL A 45 -4.05 -3.31 10.92
CA VAL A 45 -2.71 -3.27 10.33
C VAL A 45 -2.05 -1.92 10.59
N LEU A 46 -0.85 -1.94 11.16
CA LEU A 46 0.06 -0.80 11.18
C LEU A 46 1.19 -1.07 10.20
N LEU A 47 1.27 -0.24 9.17
CA LEU A 47 2.30 -0.31 8.14
C LEU A 47 3.32 0.82 8.37
N VAL A 48 4.60 0.47 8.47
CA VAL A 48 5.71 1.41 8.40
C VAL A 48 6.31 1.27 7.01
N THR A 49 6.29 2.35 6.24
CA THR A 49 6.86 2.38 4.89
C THR A 49 7.18 3.80 4.47
N HIS A 50 8.15 3.93 3.58
CA HIS A 50 8.44 5.16 2.85
C HIS A 50 7.71 5.25 1.50
N ASP A 51 6.97 4.21 1.06
CA ASP A 51 6.28 4.20 -0.23
C ASP A 51 4.87 4.80 -0.15
N LEU A 52 4.71 6.00 -0.71
CA LEU A 52 3.44 6.71 -0.79
C LEU A 52 2.38 6.00 -1.64
N SER A 53 2.77 5.21 -2.64
CA SER A 53 1.84 4.46 -3.49
C SER A 53 1.16 3.34 -2.70
N VAL A 54 1.91 2.69 -1.81
CA VAL A 54 1.40 1.66 -0.90
C VAL A 54 0.44 2.30 0.11
N ILE A 55 0.84 3.43 0.70
CA ILE A 55 0.01 4.20 1.66
C ILE A 55 -1.33 4.59 1.01
N ALA A 56 -1.30 5.15 -0.20
CA ALA A 56 -2.51 5.62 -0.90
C ALA A 56 -3.54 4.49 -1.18
N ARG A 57 -3.09 3.23 -1.26
CA ARG A 57 -3.94 2.08 -1.58
C ARG A 57 -4.49 1.36 -0.34
N LEU A 58 -3.68 1.24 0.70
CA LEU A 58 -3.93 0.39 1.87
C LEU A 58 -4.45 1.13 3.08
N ALA A 59 -3.94 2.34 3.34
CA ALA A 59 -4.16 2.99 4.61
C ALA A 59 -5.51 3.72 4.63
N ASP A 60 -6.12 3.78 5.81
CA ASP A 60 -7.23 4.69 6.10
C ASP A 60 -6.70 6.01 6.71
N HIS A 61 -5.67 5.90 7.54
CA HIS A 61 -5.00 7.00 8.24
C HIS A 61 -3.48 6.93 8.05
N VAL A 62 -2.83 8.10 8.10
CA VAL A 62 -1.37 8.23 7.96
C VAL A 62 -0.83 9.09 9.09
N LEU A 63 0.31 8.67 9.61
CA LEU A 63 1.13 9.40 10.56
C LEU A 63 2.48 9.65 9.89
N VAL A 64 2.83 10.92 9.71
CA VAL A 64 4.08 11.34 9.08
C VAL A 64 5.09 11.65 10.17
N MET A 65 6.29 11.10 10.04
CA MET A 65 7.41 11.34 10.95
C MET A 65 8.62 11.91 10.20
N THR A 66 9.37 12.78 10.86
CA THR A 66 10.72 13.20 10.45
C THR A 66 11.59 13.32 11.70
N ASP A 67 12.85 12.92 11.61
CA ASP A 67 13.83 13.02 12.70
C ASP A 67 13.32 12.46 14.05
N GLY A 68 12.62 11.32 13.98
CA GLY A 68 12.03 10.66 15.14
C GLY A 68 10.83 11.37 15.77
N THR A 69 10.32 12.44 15.14
CA THR A 69 9.20 13.23 15.64
C THR A 69 7.98 13.10 14.73
N MET A 70 6.80 12.95 15.33
CA MET A 70 5.53 12.99 14.61
C MET A 70 5.22 14.43 14.21
N VAL A 71 5.07 14.68 12.92
CA VAL A 71 4.85 16.04 12.37
C VAL A 71 3.45 16.23 11.79
N GLU A 72 2.78 15.16 11.39
CA GLU A 72 1.41 15.25 10.89
C GLU A 72 0.67 13.91 11.05
N CYS A 73 -0.65 13.97 11.27
CA CYS A 73 -1.52 12.80 11.31
C CYS A 73 -2.90 13.16 10.79
N GLY A 74 -3.50 12.28 9.99
CA GLY A 74 -4.81 12.52 9.38
C GLY A 74 -5.33 11.33 8.58
N SER A 75 -6.48 11.50 7.94
CA SER A 75 -6.93 10.55 6.93
C SER A 75 -5.96 10.56 5.74
N VAL A 76 -5.85 9.44 5.01
CA VAL A 76 -5.03 9.41 3.77
C VAL A 76 -5.45 10.55 2.82
N GLY A 77 -6.75 10.79 2.67
CA GLY A 77 -7.27 11.86 1.82
C GLY A 77 -6.80 13.25 2.26
N ASP A 78 -6.87 13.56 3.55
CA ASP A 78 -6.42 14.86 4.07
C ASP A 78 -4.91 15.05 3.89
N ILE A 79 -4.12 14.01 4.17
CA ILE A 79 -2.66 14.07 4.05
C ILE A 79 -2.25 14.29 2.59
N PHE A 80 -2.84 13.54 1.65
CA PHE A 80 -2.46 13.62 0.23
C PHE A 80 -3.01 14.86 -0.48
N GLN A 81 -4.21 15.35 -0.11
CA GLN A 81 -4.85 16.46 -0.81
C GLN A 81 -4.65 17.81 -0.13
N ARG A 82 -4.52 17.83 1.20
CA ARG A 82 -4.46 19.05 2.02
C ARG A 82 -3.40 18.93 3.12
N PRO A 83 -2.13 18.64 2.77
CA PRO A 83 -1.05 18.53 3.75
C PRO A 83 -0.89 19.85 4.50
N ARG A 84 -0.85 19.78 5.83
CA ARG A 84 -0.74 20.93 6.73
C ARG A 84 0.70 21.23 7.10
N HIS A 85 1.55 20.21 7.17
CA HIS A 85 2.94 20.38 7.54
C HIS A 85 3.82 20.60 6.30
N PRO A 86 4.74 21.59 6.29
CA PRO A 86 5.60 21.88 5.13
C PRO A 86 6.44 20.68 4.66
N TYR A 87 6.89 19.85 5.60
CA TYR A 87 7.60 18.61 5.28
C TYR A 87 6.74 17.64 4.47
N THR A 88 5.50 17.38 4.92
CA THR A 88 4.56 16.51 4.22
C THR A 88 4.26 17.02 2.81
N ALA A 89 4.04 18.34 2.68
CA ALA A 89 3.82 18.96 1.37
C ALA A 89 5.03 18.79 0.44
N SER A 90 6.25 18.96 0.95
CA SER A 90 7.48 18.76 0.19
C SER A 90 7.65 17.29 -0.23
N LEU A 91 7.38 16.35 0.68
CA LEU A 91 7.45 14.91 0.44
C LEU A 91 6.46 14.45 -0.63
N LEU A 92 5.25 15.00 -0.64
CA LEU A 92 4.27 14.73 -1.70
C LEU A 92 4.71 15.35 -3.03
N ALA A 93 5.25 16.57 -3.03
CA ALA A 93 5.69 17.23 -4.26
C ALA A 93 6.78 16.47 -5.03
N THR A 94 7.63 15.70 -4.33
CA THR A 94 8.75 14.95 -4.94
C THR A 94 8.37 13.55 -5.43
N HIS A 95 7.27 12.97 -4.95
CA HIS A 95 6.98 11.54 -5.15
C HIS A 95 5.59 11.24 -5.75
N HIS A 96 4.78 12.26 -6.04
CA HIS A 96 3.35 12.04 -6.27
C HIS A 96 2.91 11.90 -7.74
N ARG A 97 2.33 10.74 -8.05
CA ARG A 97 1.34 10.55 -9.13
C ARG A 97 -0.05 10.99 -8.62
N PRO A 98 -0.93 11.60 -9.45
CA PRO A 98 -2.19 12.15 -8.98
C PRO A 98 -3.06 11.12 -8.21
N TYR A 99 -3.51 11.52 -7.02
CA TYR A 99 -4.38 10.75 -6.14
C TYR A 99 -5.82 10.81 -6.68
N GLY A 100 -6.43 9.65 -6.93
CA GLY A 100 -7.81 9.56 -7.42
C GLY A 100 -8.31 8.12 -7.58
N PRO A 101 -9.63 7.90 -7.74
CA PRO A 101 -10.24 6.57 -7.83
C PRO A 101 -9.75 5.75 -9.05
N GLU A 102 -9.19 6.40 -10.08
CA GLU A 102 -8.53 5.75 -11.22
C GLU A 102 -7.11 5.24 -10.95
N SER A 103 -6.52 5.52 -9.79
CA SER A 103 -5.22 4.95 -9.40
C SER A 103 -5.30 3.44 -9.10
N ALA A 104 -6.50 2.84 -9.21
CA ALA A 104 -6.78 1.43 -8.99
C ALA A 104 -7.43 0.80 -10.23
N ALA A 105 -6.67 0.55 -11.30
CA ALA A 105 -7.02 -0.47 -12.29
C ALA A 105 -5.76 -1.10 -12.92
N PRO A 106 -5.80 -2.41 -13.26
CA PRO A 106 -4.63 -3.27 -13.19
C PRO A 106 -4.03 -3.62 -14.55
N GLY A 107 -2.71 -3.87 -14.56
CA GLY A 107 -1.98 -4.52 -15.64
C GLY A 107 -2.36 -5.99 -15.77
N ARG A 108 -3.56 -6.26 -16.31
CA ARG A 108 -4.08 -7.62 -16.55
C ARG A 108 -4.29 -7.91 -18.04
N ALA A 109 -3.48 -7.30 -18.91
CA ALA A 109 -3.66 -7.37 -20.37
C ALA A 109 -2.52 -8.06 -21.14
N ALA A 110 -1.60 -8.78 -20.50
CA ALA A 110 -0.40 -9.28 -21.20
C ALA A 110 0.00 -10.75 -20.97
N LEU A 111 -0.86 -11.62 -20.41
CA LEU A 111 -0.47 -13.02 -20.16
C LEU A 111 -1.48 -14.10 -20.59
N GLU A 112 -2.43 -13.79 -21.48
CA GLU A 112 -3.36 -14.81 -22.03
C GLU A 112 -3.20 -15.06 -23.54
N SER A 113 -2.03 -14.80 -24.14
CA SER A 113 -1.83 -15.06 -25.58
C SER A 113 -0.76 -16.12 -25.91
N ASP A 114 -0.31 -16.96 -24.97
CA ASP A 114 0.73 -17.94 -25.28
C ASP A 114 0.52 -19.34 -24.67
N VAL A 115 -0.73 -19.76 -24.54
CA VAL A 115 -1.07 -21.18 -24.34
C VAL A 115 -2.14 -21.59 -25.34
N GLY A 116 -1.71 -22.13 -26.47
CA GLY A 116 -2.59 -22.83 -27.41
C GLY A 116 -2.06 -22.91 -28.84
N ALA A 117 -1.16 -23.85 -29.12
CA ALA A 117 -1.19 -24.72 -30.32
C ALA A 117 0.12 -25.53 -30.45
N THR A 118 0.24 -26.59 -29.66
CA THR A 118 0.83 -27.84 -30.16
C THR A 118 -0.33 -28.73 -30.57
N GLU A 119 -0.43 -29.07 -31.86
CA GLU A 119 -1.00 -30.31 -32.44
C GLU A 119 -1.10 -30.20 -33.96
N GLU A 120 -0.01 -30.55 -34.67
CA GLU A 120 0.11 -31.65 -35.67
C GLU A 120 1.49 -31.63 -36.34
#